data_AF-A0A8J7DGH9-F1
#
_entry.id   AF-A0A8J7DGH9-F1
#
_cell.length_a   1.000
_cell.length_b   1.000
_cell.length_c   1.000
_cell.angle_alpha   90.00
_cell.angle_beta   90.00
_cell.angle_gamma   90.00
#
_symmetry.space_group_name_H-M   'P 1'
#
loop_
_entity.id
_entity.type
_entity.pdbx_description
1 polymer ?
#
loop_
_entity_poly.entity_id
_entity_poly.type
_entity_poly.pdbx_seq_one_letter_code
_entity_poly.pdbx_strand_id
1 'polypeptide(L)'
;MGSIARVSSPLVIKLGNKILPLLLFFQQWYTPGNIHWNCTLGNGTPFTRQDIEAIWDAVIAETIVFNWQQGDVLFLDNFRFGHGRKPFRGKRKVLVSLGF
;
A
#
# COMPACT_ATOMS: atom_id res chain seq x y z
N MET A 1 -4.80 23.71 31.26
CA MET A 1 -5.95 22.92 30.75
C MET A 1 -6.14 23.24 29.28
N GLY A 2 -5.45 22.51 28.38
CA GLY A 2 -5.54 22.71 26.93
C GLY A 2 -6.39 21.62 26.30
N SER A 3 -7.52 22.00 25.70
CA SER A 3 -8.44 21.09 25.01
C SER A 3 -7.80 20.60 23.71
N ILE A 4 -7.54 19.29 23.60
CA ILE A 4 -7.16 18.64 22.35
C ILE A 4 -8.41 18.56 21.47
N ALA A 5 -8.38 19.26 20.35
CA ALA A 5 -9.45 19.24 19.35
C ALA A 5 -9.72 17.79 18.91
N ARG A 6 -10.92 17.31 19.20
CA ARG A 6 -11.41 16.00 18.77
C ARG A 6 -11.67 16.09 17.27
N VAL A 7 -10.81 15.50 16.43
CA VAL A 7 -11.07 15.38 14.98
C VAL A 7 -12.28 14.47 14.80
N SER A 8 -13.45 15.10 14.68
CA SER A 8 -14.73 14.46 14.46
C SER A 8 -14.92 14.17 12.97
N SER A 9 -15.13 12.88 12.67
CA SER A 9 -15.56 12.30 11.40
C SER A 9 -14.47 12.05 10.34
N PRO A 10 -14.42 10.84 9.75
CA PRO A 10 -13.69 10.65 8.49
C PRO A 10 -14.36 11.54 7.44
N LEU A 11 -13.54 12.15 6.59
CA LEU A 11 -13.99 12.93 5.44
C LEU A 11 -14.81 12.00 4.53
N VAL A 12 -16.15 11.99 4.68
CA VAL A 12 -17.05 11.28 3.78
C VAL A 12 -17.13 12.12 2.51
N ILE A 13 -16.30 11.80 1.52
CA ILE A 13 -16.39 12.43 0.20
C ILE A 13 -17.68 11.94 -0.45
N LYS A 14 -18.72 12.79 -0.44
CA LYS A 14 -19.95 12.56 -1.20
C LYS A 14 -19.66 12.81 -2.68
N LEU A 15 -19.25 11.76 -3.37
CA LEU A 15 -18.86 11.81 -4.78
C LEU A 15 -20.03 12.09 -5.75
N GLY A 16 -21.30 11.89 -5.33
CA GLY A 16 -22.48 12.21 -6.14
C GLY A 16 -22.40 11.68 -7.58
N ASN A 17 -22.71 12.52 -8.56
CA ASN A 17 -22.63 12.16 -9.99
C ASN A 17 -21.19 11.94 -10.49
N LYS A 18 -20.16 12.21 -9.67
CA LYS A 18 -18.75 11.91 -9.96
C LYS A 18 -18.35 10.49 -9.56
N ILE A 19 -19.24 9.72 -8.90
CA ILE A 19 -19.00 8.31 -8.59
C ILE A 19 -18.78 7.52 -9.88
N LEU A 20 -19.63 7.70 -10.89
CA LEU A 20 -19.53 6.94 -12.13
C LEU A 20 -18.24 7.27 -12.92
N PRO A 21 -17.87 8.55 -13.16
CA PRO A 21 -16.56 8.89 -13.73
C PRO A 21 -15.36 8.35 -12.93
N LEU A 22 -15.43 8.37 -11.60
CA LEU A 22 -14.37 7.85 -10.75
C LEU A 22 -14.28 6.32 -10.81
N LEU A 23 -15.42 5.62 -10.82
CA LEU A 23 -15.48 4.18 -10.98
C LEU A 23 -14.99 3.77 -12.37
N LEU A 24 -15.35 4.51 -13.42
CA LEU A 24 -14.86 4.28 -14.79
C LEU A 24 -13.36 4.55 -14.90
N PHE A 25 -12.85 5.59 -14.25
CA PHE A 25 -11.42 5.84 -14.12
C PHE A 25 -10.73 4.63 -13.48
N PHE A 26 -11.18 4.14 -12.32
CA PHE A 26 -10.59 2.95 -11.72
C PHE A 26 -10.79 1.69 -12.57
N GLN A 27 -11.96 1.49 -13.19
CA GLN A 27 -12.24 0.34 -14.06
C GLN A 27 -11.30 0.30 -15.28
N GLN A 28 -10.95 1.45 -15.86
CA GLN A 28 -9.95 1.55 -16.93
C GLN A 28 -8.55 1.11 -16.48
N TRP A 29 -8.19 1.40 -15.22
CA TRP A 29 -6.92 0.98 -14.60
C TRP A 29 -6.94 -0.49 -14.11
N TYR A 30 -8.11 -1.03 -13.76
CA TYR A 30 -8.29 -2.40 -13.24
C TYR A 30 -8.92 -3.37 -14.24
N THR A 31 -8.99 -3.01 -15.53
CA THR A 31 -9.53 -3.91 -16.56
C THR A 31 -8.66 -5.19 -16.58
N PRO A 32 -9.25 -6.41 -16.56
CA PRO A 32 -8.49 -7.65 -16.74
C PRO A 32 -7.79 -7.61 -18.10
N GLY A 33 -6.49 -7.30 -18.11
CA GLY A 33 -5.70 -7.02 -19.31
C GLY A 33 -4.78 -5.79 -19.20
N ASN A 34 -5.10 -4.81 -18.33
CA ASN A 34 -4.33 -3.58 -18.12
C ASN A 34 -3.72 -3.45 -16.71
N ILE A 35 -3.94 -4.46 -15.85
CA ILE A 35 -3.16 -4.60 -14.63
C ILE A 35 -1.84 -5.24 -15.04
N HIS A 36 -0.74 -4.48 -15.00
CA HIS A 36 0.60 -4.95 -15.36
C HIS A 36 1.12 -5.97 -14.32
N TRP A 37 0.51 -7.16 -14.25
CA TRP A 37 1.08 -8.30 -13.52
C TRP A 37 2.25 -8.93 -14.28
N ASN A 38 2.42 -8.60 -15.56
CA ASN A 38 3.56 -9.04 -16.35
C ASN A 38 4.75 -8.11 -16.12
N CYS A 39 5.52 -8.42 -15.09
CA CYS A 39 6.89 -7.94 -14.98
C CYS A 39 7.76 -8.79 -15.92
N THR A 40 8.67 -8.16 -16.64
CA THR A 40 9.66 -8.82 -17.50
C THR A 40 11.02 -8.25 -17.17
N LEU A 41 12.09 -8.96 -17.54
CA LEU A 41 13.44 -8.42 -17.53
C LEU A 41 13.50 -7.18 -18.46
N GLY A 42 14.54 -6.35 -18.33
CA GLY A 42 14.67 -5.12 -19.12
C GLY A 42 14.67 -5.31 -20.64
N ASN A 43 14.85 -6.54 -21.12
CA ASN A 43 14.79 -6.94 -22.52
C ASN A 43 13.44 -7.54 -22.95
N GLY A 44 12.43 -7.55 -22.08
CA GLY A 44 11.10 -8.12 -22.33
C GLY A 44 10.97 -9.64 -22.10
N THR A 45 12.04 -10.34 -21.70
CA THR A 45 11.96 -11.76 -21.34
C THR A 45 11.15 -11.96 -20.06
N PRO A 46 10.20 -12.91 -20.01
CA PRO A 46 9.46 -13.22 -18.78
C PRO A 46 10.39 -13.72 -17.66
N PHE A 47 10.06 -13.39 -16.41
CA PHE A 47 10.72 -14.02 -15.27
C PHE A 47 10.43 -15.52 -15.24
N THR A 48 11.46 -16.31 -14.96
CA THR A 48 11.29 -17.72 -14.64
C THR A 48 10.77 -17.88 -13.21
N ARG A 49 10.29 -19.08 -12.88
CA ARG A 49 9.88 -19.39 -11.51
C ARG A 49 11.04 -19.22 -10.52
N GLN A 50 12.24 -19.64 -10.92
CA GLN A 50 13.46 -19.55 -10.12
C GLN A 50 13.85 -18.10 -9.84
N ASP A 51 13.70 -17.20 -10.80
CA ASP A 51 13.95 -15.76 -10.59
C ASP A 51 13.00 -15.19 -9.51
N ILE A 52 11.71 -15.55 -9.60
CA ILE A 52 10.70 -15.10 -8.65
C ILE A 52 11.00 -15.65 -7.25
N GLU A 53 11.32 -16.94 -7.13
CA GLU A 53 11.67 -17.58 -5.86
C GLU A 53 12.89 -16.90 -5.23
N ALA A 54 13.95 -16.61 -6.00
CA ALA A 54 15.13 -15.91 -5.51
C ALA A 54 14.81 -14.49 -5.00
N ILE A 55 13.97 -13.74 -5.73
CA ILE A 55 13.52 -12.40 -5.29
C ILE A 55 12.72 -12.51 -4.00
N TRP A 56 11.80 -13.48 -3.90
CA TRP A 56 10.98 -13.69 -2.71
C TRP A 56 11.82 -14.06 -1.50
N ASP A 57 12.79 -14.97 -1.67
CA ASP A 57 13.69 -15.37 -0.60
C ASP A 57 14.52 -14.19 -0.08
N ALA A 58 15.04 -13.36 -0.98
CA ALA A 58 15.75 -12.13 -0.61
C ALA A 58 14.85 -11.15 0.13
N VAL A 59 13.63 -10.90 -0.37
CA VAL A 59 12.66 -10.02 0.30
C VAL A 59 12.33 -10.54 1.69
N ILE A 60 12.09 -11.84 1.85
CA ILE A 60 11.76 -12.45 3.14
C ILE A 60 12.94 -12.35 4.11
N ALA A 61 14.16 -12.64 3.65
CA ALA A 61 15.38 -12.58 4.46
C ALA A 61 15.63 -11.16 5.01
N GLU A 62 15.36 -10.13 4.19
CA GLU A 62 15.58 -8.72 4.55
C GLU A 62 14.32 -8.03 5.12
N THR A 63 13.21 -8.77 5.31
CA THR A 63 11.97 -8.19 5.83
C THR A 63 12.09 -7.90 7.34
N ILE A 64 11.92 -6.63 7.70
CA ILE A 64 11.81 -6.21 9.10
C ILE A 64 10.32 -6.23 9.52
N VAL A 65 9.99 -7.01 10.55
CA VAL A 65 8.64 -7.04 11.13
C VAL A 65 8.55 -6.04 12.28
N PHE A 66 7.90 -4.90 12.03
CA PHE A 66 7.64 -3.89 13.04
C PHE A 66 6.35 -4.19 13.84
N ASN A 67 6.51 -4.53 15.11
CA ASN A 67 5.42 -4.85 16.03
C ASN A 67 4.82 -3.56 16.64
N TRP A 68 3.87 -2.97 15.92
CA TRP A 68 3.16 -1.76 16.32
C TRP A 68 2.59 -1.84 17.74
N GLN A 69 2.88 -0.82 18.54
CA GLN A 69 2.20 -0.50 19.78
C GLN A 69 1.43 0.82 19.65
N GLN A 70 0.49 1.05 20.57
CA GLN A 70 -0.28 2.28 20.57
C GLN A 70 0.63 3.47 20.89
N GLY A 71 0.62 4.48 20.02
CA GLY A 71 1.44 5.68 20.17
C GLY A 71 2.72 5.66 19.35
N ASP A 72 3.09 4.51 18.78
CA ASP A 72 4.26 4.42 17.89
C ASP A 72 4.10 5.30 16.65
N VAL A 73 5.21 5.88 16.22
CA VAL A 73 5.35 6.57 14.93
C VAL A 73 6.54 5.96 14.21
N LEU A 74 6.30 5.43 13.01
CA LEU A 74 7.36 4.93 12.13
C LEU A 74 7.64 5.97 11.05
N PHE A 75 8.88 6.46 11.00
CA PHE A 75 9.37 7.27 9.90
C PHE A 75 10.17 6.39 8.94
N LEU A 76 9.88 6.48 7.64
CA LEU A 76 10.52 5.64 6.63
C LEU A 76 10.94 6.46 5.41
N ASP A 77 12.11 6.14 4.87
CA ASP A 77 12.56 6.64 3.58
C ASP A 77 11.89 5.83 2.47
N ASN A 78 10.96 6.46 1.77
CA ASN A 78 10.13 5.80 0.75
C ASN A 78 10.93 5.34 -0.49
N PHE A 79 12.15 5.84 -0.69
CA PHE A 79 13.04 5.37 -1.76
C PHE A 79 13.85 4.14 -1.38
N ARG A 80 14.13 3.96 -0.09
CA ARG A 80 14.98 2.87 0.40
C ARG A 80 14.19 1.65 0.86
N PHE A 81 12.93 1.84 1.27
CA PHE A 81 12.14 0.78 1.88
C PHE A 81 10.87 0.47 1.09
N GLY A 82 10.78 -0.78 0.62
CA GLY A 82 9.49 -1.38 0.31
C GLY A 82 8.75 -1.70 1.61
N HIS A 83 7.46 -1.38 1.68
CA HIS A 83 6.64 -1.66 2.85
C HIS A 83 5.34 -2.36 2.49
N GLY A 84 4.86 -3.19 3.40
CA GLY A 84 3.66 -4.01 3.23
C GLY A 84 3.01 -4.35 4.56
N ARG A 85 2.03 -5.25 4.53
CA ARG A 85 1.25 -5.61 5.71
C ARG A 85 1.06 -7.11 5.81
N LYS A 86 1.47 -7.71 6.94
CA LYS A 86 1.10 -9.09 7.29
C LYS A 86 -0.42 -9.20 7.57
N PRO A 87 -1.05 -10.36 7.33
CA PRO A 87 -2.43 -10.61 7.76
C PRO A 87 -2.62 -10.29 9.24
N PHE A 88 -3.80 -9.78 9.63
CA PHE A 88 -4.13 -9.49 11.03
C PHE A 88 -5.60 -9.83 11.30
N ARG A 89 -5.96 -9.96 12.59
CA ARG A 89 -7.34 -10.15 13.05
C ARG A 89 -7.69 -9.11 14.11
N GLY A 90 -8.97 -8.80 14.29
CA GLY A 90 -9.46 -7.84 15.28
C GLY A 90 -9.38 -6.38 14.80
N LYS A 91 -9.51 -5.43 15.74
CA LYS A 91 -9.50 -3.99 15.45
C LYS A 91 -8.05 -3.47 15.38
N ARG A 92 -7.70 -2.81 14.28
CA ARG A 92 -6.40 -2.14 14.09
C ARG A 92 -6.63 -0.82 13.34
N LYS A 93 -5.98 0.25 13.79
CA LYS A 93 -5.96 1.55 13.11
C LYS A 93 -4.53 2.07 13.04
N VAL A 94 -4.04 2.27 11.82
CA VAL A 94 -2.74 2.89 11.52
C VAL A 94 -3.03 4.10 10.63
N LEU A 95 -2.45 5.25 10.95
CA LEU A 95 -2.58 6.46 10.15
C LEU A 95 -1.27 6.69 9.38
N VAL A 96 -1.37 7.34 8.21
CA VAL A 96 -0.22 7.62 7.35
C VAL A 96 -0.25 9.10 6.96
N SER A 97 0.93 9.71 6.89
CA SER A 97 1.17 11.00 6.25
C SER A 97 2.30 10.82 5.25
N LEU A 98 2.20 11.49 4.10
CA LEU A 98 3.28 11.55 3.12
C LEU A 98 3.95 12.90 3.24
N GLY A 99 5.28 12.89 3.39
CA GLY A 99 6.10 14.10 3.27
C GLY A 99 6.20 14.50 1.80
N PHE A 100 6.27 15.81 1.55
CA PHE A 100 6.55 16.39 0.24
C PHE A 100 8.04 16.70 0.13
#